data_AF-A0AAW8GWE4-F1
#
_entry.id   AF-A0AAW8GWE4-F1
#
_cell.length_a   1.000
_cell.length_b   1.000
_cell.length_c   1.000
_cell.angle_alpha   90.00
_cell.angle_beta   90.00
_cell.angle_gamma   90.00
#
_symmetry.space_group_name_H-M   'P 1'
#
loop_
_entity.id
_entity.type
_entity.pdbx_description
1 polymer ?
#
loop_
_entity_poly.entity_id
_entity_poly.type
_entity_poly.pdbx_seq_one_letter_code
_entity_poly.pdbx_strand_id
1 'polypeptide(L)'
;MPSKFNTLIGVVLLSPTLTVAKINMAEVNAYAYEGLADMCTNSRSISRDQQKEMQAIYLKIKNQRKKSLPADDDFAHYAAKQLWDIHNAPHYEECIALLKRK
;
A
#
# COMPACT_ATOMS: atom_id res chain seq x y z
N MET A 1 38.19 55.41 23.77
CA MET A 1 37.38 54.91 22.65
C MET A 1 36.89 53.51 23.02
N PRO A 2 35.57 53.24 23.18
CA PRO A 2 35.09 51.88 23.28
C PRO A 2 34.62 51.40 21.89
N SER A 3 35.23 50.32 21.39
CA SER A 3 34.76 49.60 20.22
C SER A 3 33.52 48.79 20.62
N LYS A 4 32.37 49.09 20.02
CA LYS A 4 31.13 48.33 20.20
C LYS A 4 31.14 47.15 19.23
N PHE A 5 31.42 45.95 19.74
CA PHE A 5 31.17 44.71 19.00
C PHE A 5 29.66 44.47 18.94
N ASN A 6 29.06 44.76 17.78
CA ASN A 6 27.66 44.50 17.50
C ASN A 6 27.53 43.09 16.91
N THR A 7 27.55 42.06 17.75
CA THR A 7 27.38 40.67 17.32
C THR A 7 25.89 40.39 17.12
N LEU A 8 25.42 40.56 15.89
CA LEU A 8 24.11 40.10 15.43
C LEU A 8 24.11 38.56 15.38
N ILE A 9 23.59 37.93 16.44
CA ILE A 9 23.29 36.50 16.45
C ILE A 9 22.03 36.31 15.59
N GLY A 10 22.24 35.99 14.31
CA GLY A 10 21.17 35.54 13.42
C GLY A 10 20.70 34.16 13.85
N VAL A 11 19.61 34.10 14.61
CA VAL A 11 18.88 32.85 14.87
C VAL A 11 18.18 32.47 13.57
N VAL A 12 18.82 31.60 12.78
CA VAL A 12 18.17 30.93 11.66
C VAL A 12 17.16 29.95 12.26
N LEU A 13 15.90 30.37 12.31
CA LEU A 13 14.76 29.50 12.56
C LEU A 13 14.69 28.50 11.39
N LEU A 14 15.40 27.38 11.52
CA LEU A 14 15.16 26.16 10.74
C LEU A 14 13.76 25.67 11.10
N SER A 15 12.75 26.31 10.52
CA SER A 15 11.38 25.83 10.55
C SER A 15 11.42 24.47 9.85
N PRO A 16 11.05 23.36 10.52
CA PRO A 16 10.92 22.10 9.81
C PRO A 16 9.81 22.33 8.80
N THR A 17 10.15 22.43 7.52
CA THR A 17 9.17 22.33 6.46
C THR A 17 8.64 20.91 6.56
N LEU A 18 7.53 20.75 7.30
CA LEU A 18 6.71 19.55 7.33
C LEU A 18 6.23 19.34 5.89
N THR A 19 7.05 18.69 5.07
CA THR A 19 6.65 18.12 3.80
C THR A 19 5.71 16.98 4.15
N VAL A 20 4.42 17.28 4.27
CA VAL A 20 3.38 16.26 4.33
C VAL A 20 3.44 15.55 2.98
N ALA A 21 4.11 14.38 2.93
CA ALA A 21 4.10 13.54 1.76
C ALA A 21 2.63 13.23 1.44
N LYS A 22 2.13 13.75 0.32
CA LYS A 22 0.76 13.46 -0.11
C LYS A 22 0.68 11.96 -0.40
N ILE A 23 -0.11 11.25 0.38
CA ILE A 23 -0.35 9.82 0.18
C ILE A 23 -1.05 9.66 -1.17
N ASN A 24 -0.40 8.93 -2.08
CA ASN A 24 -1.01 8.60 -3.36
C ASN A 24 -1.98 7.42 -3.15
N MET A 25 -3.27 7.74 -3.01
CA MET A 25 -4.30 6.70 -2.79
C MET A 25 -4.42 5.71 -3.96
N ALA A 26 -4.06 6.10 -5.18
CA ALA A 26 -4.06 5.17 -6.31
C ALA A 26 -2.98 4.10 -6.15
N GLU A 27 -1.82 4.49 -5.61
CA GLU A 27 -0.74 3.59 -5.25
C GLU A 27 -1.14 2.67 -4.11
N VAL A 28 -1.65 3.22 -3.00
CA VAL A 28 -2.15 2.44 -1.86
C VAL A 28 -3.19 1.41 -2.31
N ASN A 29 -4.15 1.81 -3.14
CA ASN A 29 -5.13 0.90 -3.70
C ASN A 29 -4.46 -0.19 -4.56
N ALA A 30 -3.48 0.17 -5.40
CA ALA A 30 -2.78 -0.82 -6.23
C ALA A 30 -2.15 -1.94 -5.38
N TYR A 31 -1.45 -1.57 -4.30
CA TYR A 31 -0.88 -2.50 -3.32
C TYR A 31 -1.94 -3.29 -2.57
N ALA A 32 -2.99 -2.62 -2.09
CA ALA A 32 -4.05 -3.26 -1.34
C ALA A 32 -4.70 -4.39 -2.17
N TYR A 33 -5.04 -4.13 -3.44
CA TYR A 33 -5.64 -5.14 -4.31
C TYR A 33 -4.69 -6.32 -4.61
N GLU A 34 -3.37 -6.10 -4.68
CA GLU A 34 -2.40 -7.21 -4.79
C GLU A 34 -2.40 -8.06 -3.51
N GLY A 35 -2.34 -7.41 -2.34
CA GLY A 35 -2.34 -8.11 -1.06
C GLY A 35 -3.64 -8.88 -0.83
N LEU A 36 -4.78 -8.31 -1.22
CA LEU A 36 -6.08 -8.99 -1.20
C LEU A 36 -6.06 -10.25 -2.07
N ALA A 37 -5.57 -10.12 -3.31
CA ALA A 37 -5.49 -11.26 -4.22
C ALA A 37 -4.59 -12.37 -3.67
N ASP A 38 -3.47 -12.02 -3.03
CA ASP A 38 -2.58 -13.00 -2.39
C ASP A 38 -3.19 -13.65 -1.13
N MET A 39 -3.98 -12.91 -0.35
CA MET A 39 -4.73 -13.50 0.77
C MET A 39 -5.78 -14.49 0.27
N CYS A 40 -6.45 -14.16 -0.83
CA CYS A 40 -7.44 -15.02 -1.46
C CYS A 40 -6.83 -16.30 -2.06
N THR A 41 -5.67 -16.23 -2.70
CA THR A 41 -4.98 -17.44 -3.21
C THR A 41 -4.58 -18.40 -2.09
N ASN A 42 -4.23 -17.86 -0.93
CA ASN A 42 -3.79 -18.63 0.24
C ASN A 42 -4.91 -18.95 1.25
N SER A 43 -6.16 -18.58 0.94
CA SER A 43 -7.29 -18.81 1.85
C SER A 43 -7.61 -20.31 1.98
N ARG A 44 -7.75 -20.76 3.23
CA ARG A 44 -8.19 -22.14 3.56
C ARG A 44 -9.68 -22.37 3.28
N SER A 45 -10.44 -21.29 3.10
CA SER A 45 -11.89 -21.32 2.84
C SER A 45 -12.23 -21.48 1.36
N ILE A 46 -11.22 -21.60 0.48
CA ILE A 46 -11.37 -21.60 -0.98
C ILE A 46 -10.93 -22.96 -1.54
N SER A 47 -11.72 -23.51 -2.48
CA SER A 47 -11.43 -24.80 -3.10
C SER A 47 -10.22 -24.73 -4.03
N ARG A 48 -9.63 -25.89 -4.39
CA ARG A 48 -8.46 -25.92 -5.31
C ARG A 48 -8.73 -25.31 -6.68
N ASP A 49 -9.92 -25.51 -7.24
CA ASP A 49 -10.24 -24.96 -8.55
C ASP A 49 -10.46 -23.44 -8.48
N GLN A 50 -11.07 -22.96 -7.39
CA GLN A 50 -11.18 -21.54 -7.11
C GLN A 50 -9.81 -20.89 -6.83
N GLN A 51 -8.89 -21.61 -6.17
CA GLN A 51 -7.51 -21.14 -5.97
C GLN A 51 -6.78 -20.92 -7.30
N LYS A 52 -7.00 -21.76 -8.33
CA LYS A 52 -6.43 -21.54 -9.66
C LYS A 52 -6.95 -20.24 -10.29
N GLU A 53 -8.24 -19.95 -10.16
CA GLU A 53 -8.82 -18.69 -10.62
C GLU A 53 -8.22 -17.49 -9.86
N MET A 54 -8.14 -17.58 -8.53
CA MET A 54 -7.53 -16.54 -7.70
C MET A 54 -6.04 -16.34 -8.04
N GLN A 55 -5.31 -17.41 -8.34
CA GLN A 55 -3.90 -17.35 -8.72
C GLN A 55 -3.70 -16.59 -10.03
N ALA A 56 -4.57 -16.83 -11.02
CA ALA A 56 -4.55 -16.10 -12.28
C ALA A 56 -4.82 -14.60 -12.06
N ILE A 57 -5.79 -14.26 -11.19
CA ILE A 57 -6.10 -12.87 -10.84
C ILE A 57 -4.93 -12.21 -10.11
N TYR A 58 -4.35 -12.88 -9.10
CA TYR A 58 -3.20 -12.40 -8.36
C TYR A 58 -2.03 -12.06 -9.28
N LEU A 59 -1.64 -12.98 -10.17
CA LEU A 59 -0.55 -12.75 -11.12
C LEU A 59 -0.84 -11.58 -12.07
N LYS A 60 -2.09 -11.44 -12.53
CA LYS A 60 -2.50 -10.30 -13.36
C LYS A 60 -2.34 -8.98 -12.61
N ILE A 61 -2.86 -8.88 -11.40
CA ILE A 61 -2.81 -7.66 -10.57
C ILE A 61 -1.36 -7.32 -10.20
N LYS A 62 -0.57 -8.31 -9.76
CA LYS A 62 0.85 -8.13 -9.43
C LYS A 62 1.65 -7.61 -10.61
N ASN A 63 1.46 -8.19 -11.79
CA ASN A 63 2.16 -7.74 -12.99
C ASN A 63 1.71 -6.35 -13.44
N GLN A 64 0.42 -6.02 -13.31
CA GLN A 64 -0.08 -4.67 -13.59
C GLN A 64 0.51 -3.63 -12.62
N ARG A 65 0.51 -3.92 -11.32
CA ARG A 65 1.11 -3.04 -10.32
C ARG A 65 2.60 -2.88 -10.58
N LYS A 66 3.37 -3.95 -10.81
CA LYS A 66 4.82 -3.85 -11.07
C LYS A 66 5.18 -2.98 -12.29
N LYS A 67 4.27 -2.82 -13.26
CA LYS A 67 4.47 -1.90 -14.40
C LYS A 67 4.40 -0.42 -13.98
N SER A 68 3.58 -0.09 -12.98
CA SER A 68 3.38 1.30 -12.53
C SER A 68 4.11 1.63 -11.24
N LEU A 69 4.34 0.65 -10.37
CA LEU A 69 4.79 0.82 -8.98
C LEU A 69 5.69 -0.37 -8.61
N PRO A 70 7.01 -0.26 -8.79
CA PRO A 70 7.93 -1.40 -8.70
C PRO A 70 8.30 -1.82 -7.27
N ALA A 71 8.02 -1.02 -6.24
CA ALA A 71 8.65 -1.18 -4.92
C ALA A 71 7.70 -1.72 -3.84
N ASP A 72 8.13 -2.71 -3.07
CA ASP A 72 7.50 -3.17 -1.81
C ASP A 72 6.35 -4.20 -1.94
N ASP A 73 6.71 -5.48 -2.00
CA ASP A 73 5.77 -6.61 -1.94
C ASP A 73 5.22 -6.80 -0.49
N ASP A 74 5.91 -6.33 0.55
CA ASP A 74 5.49 -6.47 1.96
C ASP A 74 4.37 -5.47 2.31
N PHE A 75 4.39 -4.28 1.71
CA PHE A 75 3.36 -3.27 1.88
C PHE A 75 1.98 -3.71 1.36
N ALA A 76 1.92 -4.59 0.36
CA ALA A 76 0.68 -5.05 -0.24
C ALA A 76 -0.28 -5.70 0.77
N HIS A 77 0.25 -6.59 1.61
CA HIS A 77 -0.54 -7.27 2.66
C HIS A 77 -1.02 -6.30 3.73
N TYR A 78 -0.16 -5.38 4.14
CA TYR A 78 -0.52 -4.36 5.11
C TYR A 78 -1.64 -3.46 4.57
N ALA A 79 -1.48 -2.95 3.35
CA ALA A 79 -2.47 -2.10 2.70
C ALA A 79 -3.83 -2.79 2.55
N ALA A 80 -3.84 -4.08 2.19
CA ALA A 80 -5.07 -4.86 2.06
C ALA A 80 -5.85 -4.97 3.38
N LYS A 81 -5.16 -5.24 4.50
CA LYS A 81 -5.78 -5.31 5.83
C LYS A 81 -6.38 -3.98 6.26
N GLN A 82 -5.65 -2.88 6.03
CA GLN A 82 -6.13 -1.54 6.40
C GLN A 82 -7.36 -1.10 5.60
N LEU A 83 -7.49 -1.54 4.34
CA LEU A 83 -8.55 -1.05 3.45
C LEU A 83 -9.86 -1.84 3.55
N TRP A 84 -9.78 -3.17 3.70
CA TRP A 84 -10.96 -4.05 3.68
C TRP A 84 -11.20 -4.83 4.98
N ASP A 85 -10.44 -4.53 6.03
CA ASP A 85 -10.67 -5.08 7.38
C ASP A 85 -10.67 -6.63 7.41
N ILE A 86 -9.79 -7.24 6.61
CA ILE A 86 -9.76 -8.70 6.45
C ILE A 86 -8.97 -9.32 7.60
N HIS A 87 -9.72 -9.79 8.59
CA HIS A 87 -9.19 -10.39 9.81
C HIS A 87 -9.05 -11.93 9.72
N ASN A 88 -9.74 -12.59 8.78
CA ASN A 88 -9.84 -14.06 8.66
C ASN A 88 -9.59 -14.54 7.22
N ALA A 89 -9.54 -15.87 7.01
CA ALA A 89 -9.40 -16.50 5.70
C ALA A 89 -10.61 -16.16 4.79
N PRO A 90 -10.44 -15.28 3.77
CA PRO A 90 -11.57 -14.71 3.04
C PRO A 90 -12.29 -15.79 2.22
N HIS A 91 -13.61 -15.65 2.10
CA HIS A 91 -14.41 -16.55 1.27
C HIS A 91 -14.29 -16.18 -0.21
N TYR A 92 -14.48 -17.17 -1.07
CA TYR A 92 -14.36 -16.99 -2.52
C TYR A 92 -15.26 -15.87 -3.07
N GLU A 93 -16.51 -15.80 -2.61
CA GLU A 93 -17.47 -14.79 -3.07
C GLU A 93 -17.05 -13.36 -2.68
N GLU A 94 -16.43 -13.19 -1.52
CA GLU A 94 -15.90 -11.88 -1.09
C GLU A 94 -14.69 -11.50 -1.94
N CYS A 95 -13.77 -12.44 -2.14
CA CYS A 95 -12.60 -12.27 -2.99
C CYS A 95 -12.99 -11.85 -4.40
N ILE A 96 -13.92 -12.55 -5.03
CA ILE A 96 -14.29 -12.29 -6.41
C ILE A 96 -15.07 -10.97 -6.57
N ALA A 97 -15.94 -10.65 -5.60
CA ALA A 97 -16.71 -9.41 -5.60
C ALA A 97 -15.82 -8.17 -5.50
N LEU A 98 -14.71 -8.26 -4.77
CA LEU A 98 -13.73 -7.18 -4.64
C LEU A 98 -12.74 -7.15 -5.82
N LEU A 99 -12.21 -8.30 -6.22
CA LEU A 99 -11.13 -8.37 -7.21
C LEU A 99 -11.59 -8.23 -8.67
N LYS A 100 -12.79 -8.68 -9.03
CA LYS A 100 -13.31 -8.50 -10.41
C LYS A 100 -13.79 -7.07 -10.72
N ARG A 101 -13.92 -6.21 -9.71
CA ARG A 101 -14.25 -4.78 -9.90
C ARG A 101 -13.05 -3.95 -10.37
N LYS A 102 -11.87 -4.56 -10.49
CA LYS A 102 -10.60 -3.93 -10.87
C LYS A 102 -10.10 -4.42 -12.23
#